data_AF-A0A7J2XCA5-F1
#
_entry.id   AF-A0A7J2XCA5-F1
#
_cell.length_a   1.000
_cell.length_b   1.000
_cell.length_c   1.000
_cell.angle_alpha   90.00
_cell.angle_beta   90.00
_cell.angle_gamma   90.00
#
_symmetry.space_group_name_H-M   'P 1'
#
loop_
_entity.id
_entity.type
_entity.pdbx_description
1 polymer ?
#
loop_
_entity_poly.entity_id
_entity_poly.type
_entity_poly.pdbx_seq_one_letter_code
_entity_poly.pdbx_strand_id
1 'polypeptide(L)'
;MCFTAKDTDLEDLYRLKGVGIKLGLDRMRKILARLGDPQDNYKIIHVGGTNGKGSVCRFINSILVEAGYRVGLYTSPHLVHFKERFLVNNSEISEKDLRDLVAEVLEVAEGMEDEPTFFEVSTAVAFLFFSEKDVDLAVIEVGMGGRCDATNIVKPEVVIVTDVSLDHMDYLGNDIRKIAEEKAGIIKEGIPVVTSAKDVALDIIGERARAKGCELISVDGRWERIYHDLDAQIFRVDGLFRDYLLETSVLGRFQGENIALSTIACEKL
;
A
#
# COMPACT_ATOMS: atom_id res chain seq x y z
N MET A 1 28.52 32.33 5.82
CA MET A 1 27.73 32.14 4.59
C MET A 1 26.50 31.35 4.97
N CYS A 2 25.35 32.00 5.07
CA CYS A 2 24.07 31.32 5.29
C CYS A 2 23.73 30.52 4.05
N PHE A 3 23.60 29.20 4.17
CA PHE A 3 22.85 28.40 3.23
C PHE A 3 21.37 28.72 3.48
N THR A 4 20.78 29.58 2.65
CA THR A 4 19.33 29.73 2.59
C THR A 4 18.77 28.42 2.03
N ALA A 5 17.95 27.73 2.81
CA ALA A 5 17.15 26.59 2.36
C ALA A 5 16.51 26.97 1.02
N LYS A 6 16.81 26.21 -0.03
CA LYS A 6 16.17 26.40 -1.33
C LYS A 6 14.68 26.23 -1.10
N ASP A 7 13.88 27.18 -1.59
CA ASP A 7 12.46 26.99 -1.87
C ASP A 7 12.35 25.83 -2.87
N THR A 8 12.37 24.61 -2.37
CA THR A 8 12.30 23.39 -3.18
C THR A 8 10.82 23.13 -3.38
N ASP A 9 10.29 23.70 -4.45
CA ASP A 9 8.86 23.70 -4.73
C ASP A 9 8.40 22.26 -5.10
N LEU A 10 7.12 21.98 -4.88
CA LEU A 10 6.45 20.79 -5.41
C LEU A 10 6.63 20.67 -6.94
N GLU A 11 6.98 21.77 -7.62
CA GLU A 11 7.41 21.76 -9.02
C GLU A 11 8.55 20.78 -9.29
N ASP A 12 9.59 20.71 -8.45
CA ASP A 12 10.74 19.82 -8.67
C ASP A 12 10.30 18.36 -8.58
N LEU A 13 9.46 18.04 -7.60
CA LEU A 13 8.80 16.73 -7.54
C LEU A 13 7.98 16.47 -8.82
N TYR A 14 7.16 17.43 -9.28
CA TYR A 14 6.34 17.23 -10.47
C TYR A 14 7.15 17.09 -11.77
N ARG A 15 8.34 17.68 -11.87
CA ARG A 15 9.26 17.47 -13.00
C ARG A 15 9.67 16.00 -13.12
N LEU A 16 9.79 15.29 -12.00
CA LEU A 16 10.10 13.85 -11.99
C LEU A 16 9.04 12.97 -12.64
N LYS A 17 7.83 13.48 -12.92
CA LYS A 17 6.84 12.75 -13.74
C LYS A 17 7.38 12.43 -15.13
N GLY A 18 8.31 13.24 -15.65
CA GLY A 18 8.98 13.01 -16.94
C GLY A 18 9.96 11.82 -16.95
N VAL A 19 10.46 11.39 -15.77
CA VAL A 19 11.37 10.24 -15.63
C VAL A 19 10.66 8.92 -15.96
N GLY A 20 9.32 8.89 -15.85
CA GLY A 20 8.50 7.73 -16.15
C GLY A 20 8.66 6.59 -15.14
N ILE A 21 8.34 5.38 -15.60
CA ILE A 21 8.39 4.17 -14.78
C ILE A 21 9.78 3.53 -14.88
N LYS A 22 10.48 3.43 -13.75
CA LYS A 22 11.72 2.67 -13.61
C LYS A 22 11.56 1.61 -12.52
N LEU A 23 11.45 0.34 -12.91
CA LEU A 23 11.37 -0.77 -11.96
C LEU A 23 12.74 -1.02 -11.31
N GLY A 24 12.73 -1.40 -10.02
CA GLY A 24 13.92 -1.76 -9.26
C GLY A 24 13.91 -1.17 -7.86
N LEU A 25 14.55 -1.86 -6.92
CA LEU A 25 14.57 -1.45 -5.50
C LEU A 25 15.86 -0.75 -5.10
N ASP A 26 16.92 -0.80 -5.92
CA ASP A 26 18.25 -0.36 -5.50
C ASP A 26 18.32 1.14 -5.22
N ARG A 27 17.66 1.96 -6.05
CA ARG A 27 17.56 3.41 -5.81
C ARG A 27 16.79 3.69 -4.52
N MET A 28 15.62 3.07 -4.37
CA MET A 28 14.79 3.24 -3.18
C MET A 28 15.53 2.82 -1.90
N ARG A 29 16.27 1.70 -1.92
CA ARG A 29 17.11 1.26 -0.79
C ARG A 29 18.20 2.27 -0.45
N LYS A 30 18.88 2.84 -1.45
CA LYS A 30 19.91 3.86 -1.24
C LYS A 30 19.32 5.13 -0.61
N ILE A 31 18.15 5.59 -1.10
CA ILE A 31 17.46 6.76 -0.56
C ILE A 31 17.10 6.53 0.91
N LEU A 32 16.44 5.42 1.24
CA LEU A 32 16.02 5.15 2.61
C LEU A 32 17.18 4.92 3.57
N ALA A 33 18.25 4.25 3.14
CA ALA A 33 19.44 4.10 3.95
C ALA A 33 20.07 5.46 4.31
N ARG A 34 20.03 6.45 3.39
CA ARG A 34 20.49 7.82 3.67
C ARG A 34 19.54 8.59 4.61
N LEU A 35 18.25 8.21 4.64
CA LEU A 35 17.23 8.77 5.53
C LEU A 35 17.16 8.05 6.90
N GLY A 36 18.05 7.08 7.15
CA GLY A 36 18.07 6.33 8.41
C GLY A 36 17.00 5.24 8.51
N ASP A 37 16.55 4.69 7.39
CA ASP A 37 15.59 3.59 7.29
C ASP A 37 14.25 3.84 8.04
N PRO A 38 13.56 4.95 7.77
CA PRO A 38 12.34 5.34 8.52
C PRO A 38 11.21 4.31 8.45
N GLN A 39 11.17 3.50 7.39
CA GLN A 39 10.21 2.41 7.22
C GLN A 39 10.29 1.32 8.31
N ASP A 40 11.41 1.22 9.03
CA ASP A 40 11.64 0.20 10.05
C ASP A 40 11.19 0.65 11.45
N ASN A 41 10.70 1.89 11.60
CA ASN A 41 10.34 2.49 12.90
C ASN A 41 8.90 2.17 13.37
N TYR A 42 8.07 1.57 12.52
CA TYR A 42 6.67 1.25 12.81
C TYR A 42 6.22 0.00 12.05
N LYS A 43 5.06 -0.56 12.43
CA LYS A 43 4.52 -1.78 11.79
C LYS A 43 3.91 -1.46 10.42
N ILE A 44 3.93 -2.40 9.49
CA ILE A 44 3.40 -2.18 8.14
C ILE A 44 2.39 -3.25 7.72
N ILE A 45 1.30 -2.83 7.10
CA ILE A 45 0.41 -3.70 6.32
C ILE A 45 0.62 -3.35 4.86
N HIS A 46 1.00 -4.33 4.04
CA HIS A 46 1.38 -4.08 2.64
C HIS A 46 0.32 -4.65 1.69
N VAL A 47 -0.26 -3.79 0.86
CA VAL A 47 -1.45 -4.11 0.05
C VAL A 47 -1.14 -4.00 -1.43
N GLY A 48 -1.06 -5.15 -2.10
CA GLY A 48 -0.94 -5.28 -3.55
C GLY A 48 -2.18 -5.88 -4.20
N GLY A 49 -2.15 -6.03 -5.53
CA GLY A 49 -3.29 -6.53 -6.31
C GLY A 49 -3.63 -5.65 -7.52
N THR A 50 -4.64 -6.02 -8.29
CA THR A 50 -5.10 -5.23 -9.44
C THR A 50 -6.13 -4.21 -9.01
N ASN A 51 -7.32 -4.63 -8.57
CA ASN A 51 -8.39 -3.72 -8.12
C ASN A 51 -8.57 -3.78 -6.61
N GLY A 52 -9.33 -2.84 -6.05
CA GLY A 52 -9.68 -2.87 -4.62
C GLY A 52 -8.59 -2.48 -3.62
N LYS A 53 -7.31 -2.36 -4.03
CA LYS A 53 -6.19 -1.96 -3.15
C LYS A 53 -6.51 -0.73 -2.30
N GLY A 54 -6.84 0.40 -2.92
CA GLY A 54 -7.22 1.63 -2.21
C GLY A 54 -8.43 1.46 -1.28
N SER A 55 -9.45 0.69 -1.68
CA SER A 55 -10.61 0.40 -0.82
C SER A 55 -10.22 -0.42 0.41
N VAL A 56 -9.44 -1.49 0.22
CA VAL A 56 -8.89 -2.32 1.30
C VAL A 56 -8.06 -1.47 2.26
N CYS A 57 -7.18 -0.60 1.74
CA CYS A 57 -6.35 0.27 2.56
C CYS A 57 -7.22 1.23 3.41
N ARG A 58 -8.27 1.80 2.82
CA ARG A 58 -9.21 2.70 3.52
C ARG A 58 -10.03 1.98 4.59
N PHE A 59 -10.51 0.77 4.31
CA PHE A 59 -11.24 -0.03 5.31
C PHE A 59 -10.34 -0.44 6.47
N ILE A 60 -9.11 -0.88 6.21
CA ILE A 60 -8.15 -1.21 7.27
C ILE A 60 -7.84 0.03 8.12
N ASN A 61 -7.56 1.16 7.48
CA ASN A 61 -7.36 2.42 8.19
C ASN A 61 -8.58 2.79 9.04
N SER A 62 -9.81 2.64 8.53
CA SER A 62 -11.03 2.90 9.30
C SER A 62 -11.14 2.00 10.54
N ILE A 63 -10.87 0.70 10.39
CA ILE A 63 -10.93 -0.27 11.50
C ILE A 63 -9.89 0.08 12.56
N LEU A 64 -8.65 0.34 12.15
CA LEU A 64 -7.53 0.52 13.07
C LEU A 64 -7.54 1.89 13.77
N VAL A 65 -7.98 2.95 13.07
CA VAL A 65 -8.22 4.27 13.70
C VAL A 65 -9.32 4.17 14.75
N GLU A 66 -10.43 3.49 14.44
CA GLU A 66 -11.53 3.28 15.41
C GLU A 66 -11.08 2.41 16.59
N ALA A 67 -10.18 1.46 16.37
CA ALA A 67 -9.57 0.65 17.43
C ALA A 67 -8.57 1.45 18.31
N GLY A 68 -8.29 2.72 18.00
CA GLY A 68 -7.48 3.62 18.81
C GLY A 68 -5.99 3.67 18.44
N TYR A 69 -5.58 3.03 17.34
CA TYR A 69 -4.19 3.12 16.85
C TYR A 69 -3.95 4.47 16.15
N ARG A 70 -2.69 4.93 16.18
CA ARG A 70 -2.20 5.97 15.28
C ARG A 70 -1.77 5.31 13.96
N VAL A 71 -2.56 5.54 12.91
CA VAL A 71 -2.42 4.85 11.63
C VAL A 71 -1.93 5.81 10.56
N GLY A 72 -0.81 5.46 9.92
CA GLY A 72 -0.39 6.03 8.65
C GLY A 72 -1.10 5.34 7.48
N LEU A 73 -1.51 6.09 6.47
CA LEU A 73 -2.12 5.54 5.26
C LEU A 73 -1.48 6.17 4.02
N TYR A 74 -0.85 5.32 3.20
CA TYR A 74 -0.27 5.70 1.92
C TYR A 74 -1.01 5.04 0.76
N THR A 75 -1.67 5.84 -0.07
CA THR A 75 -2.46 5.37 -1.23
C THR A 75 -2.07 6.09 -2.53
N SER A 76 -2.28 5.43 -3.66
CA SER A 76 -2.05 6.03 -4.97
C SER A 76 -2.97 5.48 -6.07
N PRO A 77 -3.33 6.26 -7.11
CA PRO A 77 -3.05 7.69 -7.27
C PRO A 77 -3.90 8.58 -6.31
N HIS A 78 -3.68 9.89 -6.34
CA HIS A 78 -4.60 10.86 -5.73
C HIS A 78 -5.73 11.20 -6.71
N LEU A 79 -6.86 11.70 -6.19
CA LEU A 79 -8.01 12.12 -7.00
C LEU A 79 -8.00 13.63 -7.28
N VAL A 80 -7.90 14.46 -6.24
CA VAL A 80 -7.97 15.93 -6.38
C VAL A 80 -6.62 16.58 -6.17
N HIS A 81 -5.91 16.23 -5.09
CA HIS A 81 -4.60 16.81 -4.77
C HIS A 81 -3.63 15.81 -4.12
N PHE A 82 -2.34 16.07 -4.33
CA PHE A 82 -1.26 15.15 -3.96
C PHE A 82 -1.20 14.76 -2.47
N LYS A 83 -1.63 15.65 -1.57
CA LYS A 83 -1.66 15.40 -0.12
C LYS A 83 -2.58 14.25 0.30
N GLU A 84 -3.59 13.92 -0.51
CA GLU A 84 -4.51 12.79 -0.25
C GLU A 84 -3.79 11.45 -0.11
N ARG A 85 -2.57 11.38 -0.65
CA ARG A 85 -1.73 10.18 -0.58
C ARG A 85 -1.19 9.93 0.82
N PHE A 86 -1.13 10.91 1.72
CA PHE A 86 -0.42 10.82 2.99
C PHE A 86 -1.35 11.21 4.14
N LEU A 87 -1.92 10.22 4.82
CA LEU A 87 -2.80 10.47 5.96
C LEU A 87 -2.21 9.89 7.24
N VAL A 88 -2.41 10.61 8.35
CA VAL A 88 -2.29 10.06 9.71
C VAL A 88 -3.62 10.28 10.42
N ASN A 89 -4.27 9.20 10.87
CA ASN A 89 -5.61 9.23 11.47
C ASN A 89 -6.61 10.09 10.68
N ASN A 90 -6.67 9.85 9.37
CA ASN A 90 -7.51 10.58 8.40
C ASN A 90 -7.18 12.06 8.19
N SER A 91 -6.12 12.59 8.81
CA SER A 91 -5.64 13.95 8.58
C SER A 91 -4.53 13.95 7.55
N GLU A 92 -4.67 14.78 6.52
CA GLU A 92 -3.65 14.95 5.49
C GLU A 92 -2.37 15.58 6.04
N ILE A 93 -1.25 15.20 5.42
CA ILE A 93 0.01 15.93 5.56
C ILE A 93 -0.20 17.43 5.32
N SER A 94 0.45 18.28 6.13
CA SER A 94 0.40 19.72 5.93
C SER A 94 1.18 20.10 4.67
N GLU A 95 0.86 21.21 4.00
CA GLU A 95 1.67 21.63 2.85
C GLU A 95 3.12 21.93 3.22
N LYS A 96 3.34 22.40 4.45
CA LYS A 96 4.68 22.70 4.95
C LYS A 96 5.45 21.40 5.14
N ASP A 97 4.90 20.46 5.90
CA ASP A 97 5.49 19.14 6.15
C ASP A 97 5.80 18.44 4.82
N LEU A 98 4.88 18.52 3.86
CA LEU A 98 5.09 17.93 2.54
C LEU A 98 6.27 18.56 1.78
N ARG A 99 6.37 19.90 1.77
CA ARG A 99 7.48 20.61 1.10
C ARG A 99 8.82 20.28 1.78
N ASP A 100 8.85 20.32 3.10
CA ASP A 100 10.04 20.06 3.90
C ASP A 100 10.55 18.62 3.65
N LEU A 101 9.66 17.63 3.70
CA LEU A 101 10.01 16.23 3.46
C LEU A 101 10.40 15.93 2.01
N VAL A 102 9.75 16.57 1.01
CA VAL A 102 10.16 16.44 -0.39
C VAL A 102 11.57 16.99 -0.58
N ALA A 103 11.88 18.16 -0.01
CA ALA A 103 13.21 18.75 -0.09
C ALA A 103 14.27 17.83 0.52
N GLU A 104 14.00 17.27 1.70
CA GLU A 104 14.90 16.32 2.38
C GLU A 104 15.18 15.08 1.52
N VAL A 105 14.13 14.46 0.93
CA VAL A 105 14.29 13.29 0.06
C VAL A 105 15.10 13.62 -1.19
N LEU A 106 14.87 14.79 -1.80
CA LEU A 106 15.62 15.23 -2.99
C LEU A 106 17.09 15.54 -2.64
N GLU A 107 17.35 16.14 -1.48
CA GLU A 107 18.70 16.43 -0.99
C GLU A 107 19.50 15.13 -0.80
N VAL A 108 18.95 14.12 -0.14
CA VAL A 108 19.66 12.84 0.01
C VAL A 108 19.79 12.08 -1.31
N ALA A 109 18.96 12.37 -2.31
CA ALA A 109 19.09 11.80 -3.65
C ALA A 109 20.13 12.53 -4.52
N GLU A 110 20.58 13.73 -4.12
CA GLU A 110 21.56 14.51 -4.87
C GLU A 110 22.88 13.72 -5.03
N GLY A 111 23.43 13.76 -6.25
CA GLY A 111 24.66 13.05 -6.60
C GLY A 111 24.54 11.52 -6.71
N MET A 112 23.33 10.94 -6.65
CA MET A 112 23.12 9.56 -7.07
C MET A 112 23.31 9.41 -8.59
N GLU A 113 23.79 8.25 -9.03
CA GLU A 113 24.00 7.96 -10.47
C GLU A 113 22.71 8.06 -11.29
N ASP A 114 21.59 7.66 -10.69
CA ASP A 114 20.26 7.74 -11.27
C ASP A 114 19.36 8.67 -10.46
N GLU A 115 18.66 9.55 -11.16
CA GLU A 115 17.59 10.37 -10.58
C GLU A 115 16.41 9.50 -10.11
N PRO A 116 15.85 9.75 -8.92
CA PRO A 116 14.69 9.03 -8.43
C PRO A 116 13.44 9.34 -9.26
N THR A 117 12.54 8.37 -9.33
CA THR A 117 11.22 8.58 -9.94
C THR A 117 10.30 9.38 -9.01
N PHE A 118 9.26 10.01 -9.56
CA PHE A 118 8.19 10.63 -8.78
C PHE A 118 7.60 9.68 -7.71
N PHE A 119 7.45 8.40 -8.07
CA PHE A 119 6.87 7.41 -7.16
C PHE A 119 7.83 7.01 -6.04
N GLU A 120 9.14 6.91 -6.31
CA GLU A 120 10.15 6.67 -5.27
C GLU A 120 10.21 7.82 -4.27
N VAL A 121 10.23 9.08 -4.75
CA VAL A 121 10.21 10.26 -3.86
C VAL A 121 8.92 10.31 -3.04
N SER A 122 7.76 10.14 -3.68
CA SER A 122 6.47 10.06 -3.00
C SER A 122 6.46 8.96 -1.93
N THR A 123 7.04 7.80 -2.20
CA THR A 123 7.07 6.69 -1.25
C THR A 123 8.03 6.95 -0.08
N ALA A 124 9.20 7.56 -0.34
CA ALA A 124 10.13 7.98 0.71
C ALA A 124 9.50 9.01 1.67
N VAL A 125 8.79 9.99 1.12
CA VAL A 125 8.05 11.00 1.89
C VAL A 125 7.02 10.34 2.80
N ALA A 126 6.28 9.32 2.31
CA ALA A 126 5.33 8.60 3.15
C ALA A 126 6.02 7.95 4.35
N PHE A 127 7.16 7.28 4.11
CA PHE A 127 7.88 6.60 5.18
C PHE A 127 8.45 7.56 6.23
N LEU A 128 9.05 8.67 5.79
CA LEU A 128 9.51 9.73 6.70
C LEU A 128 8.34 10.32 7.49
N PHE A 129 7.28 10.74 6.80
CA PHE A 129 6.13 11.37 7.43
C PHE A 129 5.52 10.49 8.52
N PHE A 130 5.36 9.19 8.26
CA PHE A 130 4.82 8.26 9.25
C PHE A 130 5.77 8.03 10.41
N SER A 131 7.08 7.99 10.16
CA SER A 131 8.09 7.92 11.22
C SER A 131 8.05 9.17 12.11
N GLU A 132 8.00 10.38 11.54
CA GLU A 132 7.96 11.64 12.29
C GLU A 132 6.68 11.85 13.09
N LYS A 133 5.58 11.24 12.63
CA LYS A 133 4.30 11.26 13.36
C LYS A 133 4.19 10.12 14.37
N ASP A 134 5.23 9.33 14.60
CA ASP A 134 5.24 8.20 15.55
C ASP A 134 4.00 7.31 15.37
N VAL A 135 3.68 6.91 14.14
CA VAL A 135 2.53 6.02 13.90
C VAL A 135 2.79 4.65 14.51
N ASP A 136 1.76 4.00 15.04
CA ASP A 136 1.87 2.62 15.53
C ASP A 136 2.05 1.65 14.35
N LEU A 137 1.33 1.93 13.26
CA LEU A 137 1.36 1.15 12.04
C LEU A 137 1.01 1.99 10.81
N ALA A 138 1.46 1.55 9.64
CA ALA A 138 1.12 2.15 8.36
C ALA A 138 0.51 1.13 7.39
N VAL A 139 -0.54 1.54 6.68
CA VAL A 139 -1.14 0.78 5.58
C VAL A 139 -0.59 1.34 4.26
N ILE A 140 0.17 0.51 3.54
CA ILE A 140 0.94 0.91 2.37
C ILE A 140 0.39 0.24 1.12
N GLU A 141 -0.17 1.02 0.21
CA GLU A 141 -0.61 0.55 -1.11
C GLU A 141 0.57 0.44 -2.08
N VAL A 142 0.70 -0.72 -2.74
CA VAL A 142 1.61 -0.92 -3.87
C VAL A 142 1.18 -0.07 -5.05
N GLY A 143 2.12 0.65 -5.67
CA GLY A 143 1.85 1.46 -6.86
C GLY A 143 1.56 0.60 -8.09
N MET A 144 2.53 -0.22 -8.50
CA MET A 144 2.38 -1.09 -9.67
C MET A 144 3.13 -2.42 -9.50
N GLY A 145 2.49 -3.50 -9.92
CA GLY A 145 3.06 -4.84 -9.82
C GLY A 145 3.19 -5.28 -8.36
N GLY A 146 4.40 -5.26 -7.83
CA GLY A 146 4.70 -5.66 -6.46
C GLY A 146 6.18 -5.92 -6.23
N ARG A 147 6.74 -6.93 -6.90
CA ARG A 147 8.14 -7.38 -6.74
C ARG A 147 9.17 -6.25 -6.79
N CYS A 148 9.06 -5.36 -7.77
CA CYS A 148 10.00 -4.26 -8.01
C CYS A 148 9.40 -2.88 -7.72
N ASP A 149 8.28 -2.83 -7.00
CA ASP A 149 7.61 -1.58 -6.62
C ASP A 149 8.38 -0.88 -5.49
N ALA A 150 8.46 0.46 -5.50
CA ALA A 150 9.21 1.22 -4.50
C ALA A 150 8.77 0.93 -3.06
N THR A 151 7.52 0.53 -2.85
CA THR A 151 7.00 0.16 -1.52
C THR A 151 7.53 -1.19 -1.03
N ASN A 152 8.06 -2.07 -1.90
CA ASN A 152 8.44 -3.44 -1.55
C ASN A 152 9.77 -3.59 -0.77
N ILE A 153 10.29 -2.49 -0.24
CA ILE A 153 11.43 -2.47 0.68
C ILE A 153 11.04 -2.78 2.14
N VAL A 154 9.73 -2.83 2.43
CA VAL A 154 9.17 -2.95 3.79
C VAL A 154 9.21 -4.38 4.36
N LYS A 155 9.07 -4.46 5.69
CA LYS A 155 8.89 -5.71 6.48
C LYS A 155 7.49 -5.69 7.11
N PRO A 156 6.45 -6.17 6.42
CA PRO A 156 5.09 -6.06 6.89
C PRO A 156 4.74 -7.15 7.92
N GLU A 157 3.75 -6.85 8.76
CA GLU A 157 3.09 -7.82 9.67
C GLU A 157 2.09 -8.70 8.91
N VAL A 158 1.45 -8.13 7.89
CA VAL A 158 0.48 -8.83 7.02
C VAL A 158 0.65 -8.33 5.59
N VAL A 159 0.62 -9.28 4.64
CA VAL A 159 0.59 -9.00 3.21
C VAL A 159 -0.82 -9.27 2.68
N ILE A 160 -1.34 -8.33 1.91
CA ILE A 160 -2.62 -8.50 1.22
C ILE A 160 -2.37 -8.48 -0.28
N VAL A 161 -2.89 -9.49 -0.98
CA VAL A 161 -2.99 -9.47 -2.44
C VAL A 161 -4.47 -9.52 -2.79
N THR A 162 -5.03 -8.42 -3.29
CA THR A 162 -6.43 -8.37 -3.73
C THR A 162 -6.64 -9.21 -5.00
N ASP A 163 -7.68 -8.93 -5.81
CA ASP A 163 -7.88 -9.62 -7.07
C ASP A 163 -6.67 -9.45 -8.01
N VAL A 164 -6.49 -10.42 -8.90
CA VAL A 164 -5.50 -10.36 -9.96
C VAL A 164 -6.22 -10.50 -11.29
N SER A 165 -6.22 -9.42 -12.07
CA SER A 165 -6.72 -9.38 -13.44
C SER A 165 -5.65 -8.85 -14.39
N LEU A 166 -5.89 -9.00 -15.70
CA LEU A 166 -5.03 -8.41 -16.73
C LEU A 166 -4.99 -6.89 -16.54
N ASP A 167 -3.78 -6.36 -16.34
CA ASP A 167 -3.53 -4.95 -16.06
C ASP A 167 -2.05 -4.63 -16.32
N HIS A 168 -1.76 -3.41 -16.75
CA HIS A 168 -0.40 -2.92 -17.07
C HIS A 168 0.46 -3.91 -17.87
N MET A 169 -0.14 -4.54 -18.91
CA MET A 169 0.48 -5.66 -19.63
C MET A 169 1.84 -5.34 -20.26
N ASP A 170 2.06 -4.07 -20.62
CA ASP A 170 3.33 -3.57 -21.16
C ASP A 170 4.50 -3.70 -20.16
N TYR A 171 4.19 -3.76 -18.85
CA TYR A 171 5.18 -3.82 -17.78
C TYR A 171 5.16 -5.15 -17.01
N LEU A 172 3.97 -5.72 -16.79
CA LEU A 172 3.78 -6.89 -15.91
C LEU A 172 3.64 -8.21 -16.68
N GLY A 173 3.59 -8.15 -18.01
CA GLY A 173 3.40 -9.30 -18.88
C GLY A 173 1.97 -9.45 -19.39
N ASN A 174 1.81 -10.36 -20.33
CA ASN A 174 0.63 -10.50 -21.17
C ASN A 174 -0.31 -11.64 -20.75
N ASP A 175 -0.14 -12.19 -19.55
CA ASP A 175 -1.00 -13.24 -19.01
C ASP A 175 -1.16 -13.12 -17.49
N ILE A 176 -2.22 -13.74 -16.95
CA ILE A 176 -2.54 -13.71 -15.51
C ILE A 176 -1.43 -14.33 -14.68
N ARG A 177 -0.70 -15.32 -15.20
CA ARG A 177 0.35 -16.00 -14.46
C ARG A 177 1.51 -15.05 -14.15
N LYS A 178 2.04 -14.36 -15.16
CA LYS A 178 3.11 -13.37 -14.98
C LYS A 178 2.70 -12.23 -14.05
N ILE A 179 1.46 -11.74 -14.21
CA ILE A 179 0.94 -10.66 -13.37
C ILE A 179 0.80 -11.12 -11.90
N ALA A 180 0.32 -12.35 -11.68
CA ALA A 180 0.25 -12.93 -10.34
C ALA A 180 1.65 -13.14 -9.73
N GLU A 181 2.64 -13.57 -10.51
CA GLU A 181 4.02 -13.71 -10.05
C GLU A 181 4.64 -12.36 -9.62
N GLU A 182 4.38 -11.28 -10.38
CA GLU A 182 4.81 -9.93 -10.00
C GLU A 182 4.18 -9.46 -8.70
N LYS A 183 2.86 -9.65 -8.55
CA LYS A 183 2.12 -9.23 -7.35
C LYS A 183 2.50 -10.06 -6.14
N ALA A 184 2.67 -11.37 -6.28
CA ALA A 184 3.15 -12.27 -5.24
C ALA A 184 4.60 -11.95 -4.79
N GLY A 185 5.31 -11.09 -5.51
CA GLY A 185 6.63 -10.57 -5.14
C GLY A 185 6.66 -9.75 -3.84
N ILE A 186 5.52 -9.28 -3.34
CA ILE A 186 5.45 -8.59 -2.03
C ILE A 186 5.40 -9.56 -0.83
N ILE A 187 5.17 -10.85 -1.06
CA ILE A 187 5.14 -11.88 -0.01
C ILE A 187 6.53 -12.03 0.62
N LYS A 188 6.60 -11.88 1.94
CA LYS A 188 7.82 -11.98 2.75
C LYS A 188 7.81 -13.26 3.60
N GLU A 189 9.01 -13.74 3.96
CA GLU A 189 9.20 -15.00 4.69
C GLU A 189 8.41 -15.04 6.00
N GLY A 190 7.61 -16.09 6.21
CA GLY A 190 6.83 -16.31 7.42
C GLY A 190 5.68 -15.33 7.68
N ILE A 191 5.47 -14.34 6.81
CA ILE A 191 4.43 -13.31 6.99
C ILE A 191 3.09 -13.83 6.44
N PRO A 192 1.98 -13.71 7.20
CA PRO A 192 0.66 -14.14 6.72
C PRO A 192 0.23 -13.38 5.47
N VAL A 193 -0.42 -14.10 4.55
CA VAL A 193 -0.92 -13.59 3.27
C VAL A 193 -2.44 -13.74 3.23
N VAL A 194 -3.15 -12.63 3.08
CA VAL A 194 -4.62 -12.61 2.90
C VAL A 194 -4.93 -12.28 1.44
N THR A 195 -5.82 -13.03 0.80
CA THR A 195 -6.09 -12.82 -0.63
C THR A 195 -7.53 -13.08 -1.06
N SER A 196 -7.97 -12.34 -2.09
CA SER A 196 -9.21 -12.56 -2.84
C SER A 196 -8.95 -13.07 -4.26
N ALA A 197 -7.68 -13.37 -4.60
CA ALA A 197 -7.34 -13.96 -5.88
C ALA A 197 -8.03 -15.32 -6.07
N LYS A 198 -8.30 -15.66 -7.34
CA LYS A 198 -9.01 -16.88 -7.74
C LYS A 198 -8.23 -17.62 -8.81
N ASP A 199 -8.62 -18.87 -9.04
CA ASP A 199 -8.10 -19.73 -10.10
C ASP A 199 -6.56 -19.72 -10.16
N VAL A 200 -6.00 -19.52 -11.36
CA VAL A 200 -4.55 -19.52 -11.62
C VAL A 200 -3.79 -18.53 -10.73
N ALA A 201 -4.38 -17.37 -10.41
CA ALA A 201 -3.71 -16.39 -9.57
C ALA A 201 -3.61 -16.86 -8.11
N LEU A 202 -4.66 -17.51 -7.60
CA LEU A 202 -4.65 -18.11 -6.26
C LEU A 202 -3.60 -19.23 -6.18
N ASP A 203 -3.49 -20.06 -7.21
CA ASP A 203 -2.49 -21.14 -7.26
C ASP A 203 -1.06 -20.58 -7.15
N ILE A 204 -0.75 -19.51 -7.90
CA ILE A 204 0.57 -18.87 -7.91
C ILE A 204 0.89 -18.19 -6.59
N ILE A 205 -0.07 -17.45 -6.04
CA ILE A 205 0.06 -16.83 -4.72
C ILE A 205 0.27 -17.91 -3.65
N GLY A 206 -0.45 -19.02 -3.74
CA GLY A 206 -0.30 -20.15 -2.83
C GLY A 206 1.02 -20.89 -2.97
N GLU A 207 1.54 -21.08 -4.19
CA GLU A 207 2.89 -21.59 -4.42
C GLU A 207 3.95 -20.70 -3.78
N ARG A 208 3.82 -19.37 -3.97
CA ARG A 208 4.75 -18.40 -3.38
C ARG A 208 4.67 -18.38 -1.86
N ALA A 209 3.47 -18.37 -1.30
CA ALA A 209 3.24 -18.42 0.15
C ALA A 209 3.84 -19.68 0.77
N ARG A 210 3.60 -20.86 0.17
CA ARG A 210 4.20 -22.14 0.62
C ARG A 210 5.73 -22.10 0.57
N ALA A 211 6.31 -21.59 -0.52
CA ALA A 211 7.75 -21.46 -0.67
C ALA A 211 8.39 -20.50 0.35
N LYS A 212 7.60 -19.59 0.93
CA LYS A 212 7.98 -18.61 1.94
C LYS A 212 7.54 -18.97 3.36
N GLY A 213 7.01 -20.18 3.57
CA GLY A 213 6.52 -20.63 4.86
C GLY A 213 5.37 -19.76 5.41
N CYS A 214 4.61 -19.10 4.55
CA CYS A 214 3.52 -18.20 4.93
C CYS A 214 2.22 -18.97 5.16
N GLU A 215 1.43 -18.52 6.14
CA GLU A 215 0.01 -18.85 6.21
C GLU A 215 -0.74 -18.11 5.08
N LEU A 216 -1.49 -18.84 4.26
CA LEU A 216 -2.34 -18.26 3.22
C LEU A 216 -3.81 -18.35 3.62
N ILE A 217 -4.50 -17.21 3.59
CA ILE A 217 -5.92 -17.10 3.93
C ILE A 217 -6.67 -16.53 2.72
N SER A 218 -7.49 -17.37 2.09
CA SER A 218 -8.42 -16.92 1.06
C SER A 218 -9.72 -16.42 1.68
N VAL A 219 -10.23 -15.31 1.14
CA VAL A 219 -11.53 -14.72 1.55
C VAL A 219 -12.69 -15.14 0.65
N ASP A 220 -12.43 -15.99 -0.35
CA ASP A 220 -13.49 -16.53 -1.20
C ASP A 220 -14.48 -17.34 -0.36
N GLY A 221 -15.77 -17.05 -0.53
CA GLY A 221 -16.85 -17.66 0.26
C GLY A 221 -16.95 -17.21 1.72
N ARG A 222 -16.15 -16.23 2.18
CA ARG A 222 -16.20 -15.71 3.58
C ARG A 222 -17.03 -14.44 3.73
N TRP A 223 -17.88 -14.12 2.77
CA TRP A 223 -18.70 -12.93 2.83
C TRP A 223 -20.00 -13.07 2.05
N GLU A 224 -21.03 -12.37 2.51
CA GLU A 224 -22.33 -12.30 1.86
C GLU A 224 -22.90 -10.90 2.00
N ARG A 225 -23.42 -10.34 0.90
CA ARG A 225 -24.16 -9.08 0.96
C ARG A 225 -25.60 -9.35 1.39
N ILE A 226 -25.96 -8.91 2.59
CA ILE A 226 -27.29 -9.15 3.17
C ILE A 226 -28.26 -8.00 2.91
N TYR A 227 -27.76 -6.78 2.68
CA TYR A 227 -28.57 -5.59 2.41
C TYR A 227 -27.86 -4.64 1.45
N HIS A 228 -28.64 -3.92 0.64
CA HIS A 228 -28.19 -2.77 -0.13
C HIS A 228 -29.35 -1.85 -0.50
N ASP A 229 -29.09 -0.55 -0.49
CA ASP A 229 -29.87 0.47 -1.17
C ASP A 229 -28.92 1.47 -1.87
N LEU A 230 -29.35 2.73 -2.04
CA LEU A 230 -28.53 3.78 -2.66
C LEU A 230 -27.62 4.52 -1.68
N ASP A 231 -27.78 4.30 -0.38
CA ASP A 231 -27.07 5.02 0.68
C ASP A 231 -26.11 4.09 1.45
N ALA A 232 -26.45 2.81 1.56
CA ALA A 232 -25.72 1.85 2.37
C ALA A 232 -25.77 0.41 1.83
N GLN A 233 -24.80 -0.38 2.28
CA GLN A 233 -24.74 -1.83 2.11
C GLN A 233 -24.34 -2.49 3.42
N ILE A 234 -24.91 -3.65 3.72
CA ILE A 234 -24.51 -4.48 4.86
C ILE A 234 -24.00 -5.82 4.35
N PHE A 235 -22.85 -6.22 4.86
CA PHE A 235 -22.20 -7.48 4.56
C PHE A 235 -22.06 -8.31 5.83
N ARG A 236 -22.37 -9.60 5.73
CA ARG A 236 -21.90 -10.61 6.67
C ARG A 236 -20.50 -11.03 6.25
N VAL A 237 -19.56 -11.07 7.19
CA VAL A 237 -18.19 -11.55 6.96
C VAL A 237 -17.85 -12.62 7.99
N ASP A 238 -17.41 -13.77 7.50
CA ASP A 238 -17.00 -14.91 8.32
C ASP A 238 -15.51 -14.74 8.67
N GLY A 239 -15.26 -14.03 9.78
CA GLY A 239 -13.91 -13.74 10.28
C GLY A 239 -13.19 -14.98 10.82
N LEU A 240 -11.95 -14.77 11.27
CA LEU A 240 -11.13 -15.78 11.94
C LEU A 240 -11.53 -15.94 13.41
N PHE A 241 -11.95 -14.85 14.07
CA PHE A 241 -12.36 -14.91 15.49
C PHE A 241 -13.86 -15.07 15.67
N ARG A 242 -14.65 -14.41 14.83
CA ARG A 242 -16.11 -14.44 14.84
C ARG A 242 -16.68 -13.92 13.53
N ASP A 243 -17.99 -14.06 13.38
CA ASP A 243 -18.72 -13.46 12.26
C ASP A 243 -19.05 -11.99 12.58
N TYR A 244 -19.04 -11.16 11.53
CA TYR A 244 -19.34 -9.73 11.61
C TYR A 244 -20.49 -9.35 10.69
N LEU A 245 -21.29 -8.38 11.12
CA LEU A 245 -22.19 -7.62 10.25
C LEU A 245 -21.61 -6.22 10.10
N LEU A 246 -21.15 -5.89 8.90
CA LEU A 246 -20.42 -4.67 8.60
C LEU A 246 -21.21 -3.82 7.61
N GLU A 247 -21.44 -2.57 7.98
CA GLU A 247 -22.13 -1.57 7.17
C GLU A 247 -21.11 -0.66 6.48
N THR A 248 -21.40 -0.29 5.23
CA THR A 248 -20.62 0.69 4.47
C THR A 248 -21.51 1.53 3.56
N SER A 249 -21.18 2.80 3.40
CA SER A 249 -21.77 3.67 2.38
C SER A 249 -21.06 3.55 1.02
N VAL A 250 -19.94 2.82 0.95
CA VAL A 250 -19.23 2.58 -0.30
C VAL A 250 -19.98 1.51 -1.10
N LEU A 251 -20.62 1.96 -2.17
CA LEU A 251 -21.42 1.09 -3.03
C LEU A 251 -20.55 0.16 -3.89
N GLY A 252 -21.15 -0.96 -4.30
CA GLY A 252 -20.53 -2.02 -5.09
C GLY A 252 -20.61 -3.37 -4.38
N ARG A 253 -21.06 -4.42 -5.09
CA ARG A 253 -21.09 -5.79 -4.51
C ARG A 253 -19.68 -6.32 -4.24
N PHE A 254 -18.72 -5.98 -5.11
CA PHE A 254 -17.31 -6.38 -4.98
C PHE A 254 -16.65 -5.84 -3.71
N GLN A 255 -17.24 -4.83 -3.05
CA GLN A 255 -16.74 -4.35 -1.76
C GLN A 255 -16.81 -5.42 -0.67
N GLY A 256 -17.66 -6.44 -0.80
CA GLY A 256 -17.67 -7.57 0.12
C GLY A 256 -16.32 -8.29 0.20
N GLU A 257 -15.63 -8.47 -0.94
CA GLU A 257 -14.28 -9.05 -0.97
C GLU A 257 -13.28 -8.12 -0.28
N ASN A 258 -13.33 -6.81 -0.57
CA ASN A 258 -12.44 -5.82 0.04
C ASN A 258 -12.64 -5.73 1.55
N ILE A 259 -13.89 -5.75 2.03
CA ILE A 259 -14.21 -5.74 3.45
C ILE A 259 -13.71 -7.02 4.12
N ALA A 260 -13.94 -8.19 3.51
CA ALA A 260 -13.46 -9.46 4.05
C ALA A 260 -11.92 -9.50 4.15
N LEU A 261 -11.21 -9.03 3.11
CA LEU A 261 -9.75 -8.85 3.13
C LEU A 261 -9.32 -7.98 4.31
N SER A 262 -9.95 -6.81 4.47
CA SER A 262 -9.61 -5.86 5.52
C SER A 262 -9.87 -6.41 6.92
N THR A 263 -11.01 -7.05 7.14
CA THR A 263 -11.38 -7.67 8.42
C THR A 263 -10.37 -8.75 8.81
N ILE A 264 -10.11 -9.69 7.91
CA ILE A 264 -9.21 -10.82 8.17
C ILE A 264 -7.76 -10.34 8.35
N ALA A 265 -7.32 -9.35 7.58
CA ALA A 265 -6.00 -8.76 7.76
C ALA A 265 -5.84 -8.09 9.13
N CYS A 266 -6.86 -7.38 9.61
CA CYS A 266 -6.83 -6.76 10.94
C CYS A 266 -6.82 -7.80 12.06
N GLU A 267 -7.49 -8.94 11.90
CA GLU A 267 -7.45 -10.05 12.88
C GLU A 267 -6.11 -10.79 12.91
N LYS A 268 -5.24 -10.58 11.92
CA LYS A 268 -3.90 -11.19 11.84
C LYS A 268 -2.80 -10.34 12.51
N LEU A 269 -3.09 -9.11 12.89
CA LEU A 269 -2.19 -8.20 13.62
C LEU A 269 -2.08 -8.59 15.09
#